data_AF-A0A1J5SHL5-F1
#
_entry.id   AF-A0A1J5SHL5-F1
#
_cell.length_a   1.000
_cell.length_b   1.000
_cell.length_c   1.000
_cell.angle_alpha   90.00
_cell.angle_beta   90.00
_cell.angle_gamma   90.00
#
_symmetry.space_group_name_H-M   'P 1'
#
loop_
_entity.id
_entity.type
_entity.pdbx_description
1 polymer ?
#
loop_
_entity_poly.entity_id
_entity_poly.type
_entity_poly.pdbx_seq_one_letter_code
_entity_poly.pdbx_strand_id
1 'polypeptide(L)'
;MDIKALQTTLREFAAERDWRPFHTPKNLAMALMVEAAELAEIFQWMTPEQSRAAHADVVLQERIGDEAADVLLYLLQLADHTAVDLKRAVGRKLVKNARKYPPRRPGLPAGPTITADAQTHVLVDWENVQPKDTDIRTLAPDVTDVWLFHGPHQKKVDAHQDSFGERITLVPIARAGKNALDFHLSFYMGYIASRHPHARFVVISNDKGYAPMIEHATGLGFSARQVGFIQAEVAAKRAPSKTQAAKTAANSKDSGRQTTAKHPAAEPPPTAEKPASATPPAAKTVRPRKTASTKPAKTKTDISPPPSTTPPAKSPTVKAAPAKPVPSAKRTAPAKKTAVTPAATSAMREPENAMPPKPEDLRKALRHVEASIKKSANKPARQARLVASIKSLLGAAADDAVVQAVLRQLQDGGKVRIDGKGAVTYEL
;
A
#
# COMPACT_ATOMS: atom_id res chain seq x y z
N MET A 1 7.84 18.66 -0.97
CA MET A 1 8.86 18.95 -1.99
C MET A 1 8.18 19.17 -3.33
N ASP A 2 8.56 20.21 -4.07
CA ASP A 2 8.26 20.33 -5.51
C ASP A 2 9.47 19.86 -6.32
N ILE A 3 9.24 18.90 -7.21
CA ILE A 3 10.24 18.31 -8.09
C ILE A 3 10.78 19.34 -9.09
N LYS A 4 9.94 20.22 -9.63
CA LYS A 4 10.38 21.21 -10.64
C LYS A 4 11.22 22.32 -10.04
N ALA A 5 10.90 22.74 -8.81
CA ALA A 5 11.72 23.69 -8.07
C ALA A 5 13.12 23.09 -7.82
N LEU A 6 13.19 21.88 -7.25
CA LEU A 6 14.47 21.23 -6.96
C LEU A 6 15.29 20.91 -8.23
N GLN A 7 14.66 20.48 -9.32
CA GLN A 7 15.35 20.33 -10.62
C GLN A 7 15.91 21.67 -11.16
N THR A 8 15.33 22.81 -10.77
CA THR A 8 15.85 24.14 -11.13
C THR A 8 17.06 24.50 -10.27
N THR A 9 16.95 24.35 -8.95
CA THR A 9 18.07 24.52 -8.01
C THR A 9 19.28 23.65 -8.36
N LEU A 10 19.05 22.40 -8.78
CA LEU A 10 20.12 21.49 -9.22
C LEU A 10 20.79 21.95 -10.53
N ARG A 11 20.04 22.52 -11.48
CA ARG A 11 20.62 23.14 -12.68
C ARG A 11 21.44 24.38 -12.37
N GLU A 12 21.01 25.20 -11.41
CA GLU A 12 21.70 26.40 -10.95
C GLU A 12 23.01 26.02 -10.25
N PHE A 13 22.95 25.11 -9.28
CA PHE A 13 24.13 24.55 -8.58
C PHE A 13 25.16 23.93 -9.53
N ALA A 14 24.71 23.18 -10.55
CA ALA A 14 25.58 22.61 -11.58
C ALA A 14 26.09 23.64 -12.60
N ALA A 15 25.43 24.79 -12.75
CA ALA A 15 25.88 25.88 -13.61
C ALA A 15 26.95 26.75 -12.93
N GLU A 16 26.81 27.04 -11.64
CA GLU A 16 27.81 27.75 -10.81
C GLU A 16 29.19 27.06 -10.79
N ARG A 17 29.21 25.74 -10.99
CA ARG A 17 30.41 24.88 -10.92
C ARG A 17 30.88 24.38 -12.29
N ASP A 18 30.21 24.81 -13.36
CA ASP A 18 30.39 24.32 -14.73
C ASP A 18 30.38 22.79 -14.89
N TRP A 19 29.56 22.10 -14.08
CA TRP A 19 29.43 20.64 -14.12
C TRP A 19 28.53 20.13 -15.25
N ARG A 20 27.75 21.02 -15.88
CA ARG A 20 26.85 20.73 -17.01
C ARG A 20 27.45 19.81 -18.11
N PRO A 21 28.72 19.93 -18.54
CA PRO A 21 29.31 19.03 -19.54
C PRO A 21 29.45 17.58 -19.07
N PHE A 22 29.59 17.34 -17.76
CA PHE A 22 29.72 16.00 -17.19
C PHE A 22 28.36 15.31 -16.97
N HIS A 23 27.27 16.08 -16.90
CA HIS A 23 25.90 15.61 -16.57
C HIS A 23 25.20 14.90 -17.75
N THR A 24 25.92 14.03 -18.47
CA THR A 24 25.31 13.14 -19.46
C THR A 24 24.41 12.11 -18.77
N PRO A 25 23.30 11.66 -19.39
CA PRO A 25 22.44 10.62 -18.80
C PRO A 25 23.17 9.32 -18.44
N LYS A 26 24.25 8.98 -19.14
CA LYS A 26 25.13 7.85 -18.79
C LYS A 26 25.82 8.10 -17.44
N ASN A 27 26.46 9.26 -17.29
CA ASN A 27 27.25 9.58 -16.09
C ASN A 27 26.34 9.77 -14.88
N LEU A 28 25.19 10.43 -15.04
CA LEU A 28 24.18 10.58 -13.97
C LEU A 28 23.61 9.24 -13.52
N ALA A 29 23.40 8.28 -14.44
CA ALA A 29 22.98 6.92 -14.10
C ALA A 29 24.10 6.08 -13.45
N MET A 30 25.38 6.40 -13.72
CA MET A 30 26.51 5.79 -13.02
C MET A 30 26.67 6.35 -11.60
N ALA A 31 26.59 7.68 -11.42
CA ALA A 31 26.64 8.31 -10.09
C ALA A 31 25.50 7.82 -9.20
N LEU A 32 24.26 7.80 -9.69
CA LEU A 32 23.10 7.20 -8.98
C LEU A 32 23.35 5.76 -8.50
N MET A 33 24.15 4.97 -9.22
CA MET A 33 24.52 3.61 -8.81
C MET A 33 25.67 3.55 -7.81
N VAL A 34 26.48 4.62 -7.69
CA VAL A 34 27.46 4.79 -6.61
C VAL A 34 26.74 5.19 -5.33
N GLU A 35 25.92 6.24 -5.34
CA GLU A 35 25.24 6.69 -4.11
C GLU A 35 24.26 5.60 -3.58
N ALA A 36 23.66 4.81 -4.48
CA ALA A 36 22.83 3.67 -4.11
C ALA A 36 23.63 2.48 -3.54
N ALA A 37 24.95 2.43 -3.78
CA ALA A 37 25.87 1.49 -3.14
C ALA A 37 26.40 2.04 -1.81
N GLU A 38 26.66 3.34 -1.67
CA GLU A 38 27.06 3.97 -0.40
C GLU A 38 25.90 3.93 0.63
N LEU A 39 24.65 4.19 0.19
CA LEU A 39 23.44 3.90 0.97
C LEU A 39 23.31 2.42 1.37
N ALA A 40 23.76 1.49 0.53
CA ALA A 40 23.74 0.06 0.86
C ALA A 40 24.88 -0.35 1.80
N GLU A 41 26.03 0.34 1.73
CA GLU A 41 27.20 0.11 2.58
C GLU A 41 26.85 0.27 4.05
N ILE A 42 26.04 1.29 4.38
CA ILE A 42 25.52 1.53 5.75
C ILE A 42 24.92 0.26 6.36
N PHE A 43 24.16 -0.51 5.58
CA PHE A 43 23.44 -1.68 6.07
C PHE A 43 24.19 -3.01 5.88
N GLN A 44 25.32 -3.03 5.17
CA GLN A 44 25.91 -4.27 4.62
C GLN A 44 26.27 -5.33 5.69
N TRP A 45 26.67 -4.88 6.90
CA TRP A 45 27.06 -5.74 8.02
C TRP A 45 25.98 -5.87 9.12
N MET A 46 24.79 -5.29 8.91
CA MET A 46 23.74 -5.29 9.92
C MET A 46 22.90 -6.57 9.89
N THR A 47 22.53 -7.07 11.07
CA THR A 47 21.40 -7.99 11.19
C THR A 47 20.08 -7.29 10.81
N PRO A 48 19.03 -8.03 10.41
CA PRO A 48 17.70 -7.45 10.17
C PRO A 48 17.11 -6.75 11.39
N GLU A 49 17.56 -7.09 12.60
CA GLU A 49 17.18 -6.46 13.85
C GLU A 49 17.85 -5.08 13.98
N GLN A 50 19.16 -5.00 13.72
CA GLN A 50 19.92 -3.75 13.73
C GLN A 50 19.48 -2.78 12.62
N SER A 51 19.27 -3.25 11.39
CA SER A 51 18.87 -2.36 10.28
C SER A 51 17.48 -1.75 10.49
N ARG A 52 16.58 -2.43 11.21
CA ARG A 52 15.30 -1.85 11.67
C ARG A 52 15.49 -0.79 12.76
N ALA A 53 16.45 -0.99 13.67
CA ALA A 53 16.75 -0.06 14.76
C ALA A 53 17.65 1.12 14.36
N ALA A 54 18.27 1.09 13.17
CA ALA A 54 19.28 2.05 12.71
C ALA A 54 18.85 3.53 12.80
N HIS A 55 17.55 3.81 12.65
CA HIS A 55 16.98 5.16 12.75
C HIS A 55 16.96 5.75 14.17
N ALA A 56 17.31 4.97 15.21
CA ALA A 56 17.36 5.42 16.60
C ALA A 56 18.74 5.92 17.05
N ASP A 57 19.78 5.68 16.24
CA ASP A 57 21.08 6.35 16.36
C ASP A 57 21.07 7.57 15.43
N VAL A 58 21.30 8.76 15.99
CA VAL A 58 21.20 10.03 15.27
C VAL A 58 22.29 10.16 14.19
N VAL A 59 23.51 9.68 14.46
CA VAL A 59 24.62 9.76 13.49
C VAL A 59 24.39 8.80 12.32
N LEU A 60 23.80 7.64 12.63
CA LEU A 60 23.41 6.66 11.61
C LEU A 60 22.19 7.13 10.81
N GLN A 61 21.22 7.78 11.45
CA GLN A 61 20.06 8.41 10.82
C GLN A 61 20.48 9.54 9.87
N GLU A 62 21.44 10.38 10.26
CA GLU A 62 22.00 11.47 9.45
C GLU A 62 22.62 10.90 8.17
N ARG A 63 23.55 9.95 8.28
CA ARG A 63 24.11 9.24 7.12
C ARG A 63 23.04 8.61 6.22
N ILE A 64 22.06 7.91 6.79
CA ILE A 64 20.95 7.33 5.99
C ILE A 64 20.16 8.43 5.25
N GLY A 65 20.05 9.61 5.83
CA GLY A 65 19.46 10.80 5.20
C GLY A 65 20.27 11.31 4.02
N ASP A 66 21.58 11.44 4.18
CA ASP A 66 22.51 11.97 3.17
C ASP A 66 22.56 11.06 1.93
N GLU A 67 22.92 9.77 2.07
CA GLU A 67 23.04 8.86 0.92
C GLU A 67 21.67 8.71 0.19
N ALA A 68 20.56 8.72 0.94
CA ALA A 68 19.22 8.67 0.35
C ALA A 68 18.80 9.99 -0.32
N ALA A 69 19.34 11.12 0.12
CA ALA A 69 19.18 12.39 -0.55
C ALA A 69 19.97 12.40 -1.87
N ASP A 70 21.23 11.98 -1.90
CA ASP A 70 22.03 12.01 -3.13
C ASP A 70 21.52 11.03 -4.19
N VAL A 71 21.08 9.82 -3.82
CA VAL A 71 20.30 8.93 -4.71
C VAL A 71 19.11 9.64 -5.34
N LEU A 72 18.38 10.46 -4.57
CA LEU A 72 17.27 11.27 -5.08
C LEU A 72 17.75 12.42 -5.96
N LEU A 73 18.82 13.14 -5.61
CA LEU A 73 19.33 14.27 -6.39
C LEU A 73 19.81 13.81 -7.78
N TYR A 74 20.58 12.73 -7.88
CA TYR A 74 20.97 12.19 -9.18
C TYR A 74 19.79 11.61 -9.97
N LEU A 75 18.79 11.02 -9.31
CA LEU A 75 17.56 10.56 -9.99
C LEU A 75 16.79 11.74 -10.60
N LEU A 76 16.71 12.87 -9.89
CA LEU A 76 16.06 14.10 -10.37
C LEU A 76 16.83 14.75 -11.52
N GLN A 77 18.17 14.79 -11.45
CA GLN A 77 19.01 15.26 -12.55
C GLN A 77 18.91 14.36 -13.78
N LEU A 78 18.94 13.04 -13.61
CA LEU A 78 18.78 12.07 -14.68
C LEU A 78 17.40 12.18 -15.34
N ALA A 79 16.34 12.36 -14.56
CA ALA A 79 15.00 12.60 -15.07
C ALA A 79 14.90 13.91 -15.88
N ASP A 80 15.59 14.97 -15.44
CA ASP A 80 15.63 16.26 -16.15
C ASP A 80 16.36 16.15 -17.50
N HIS A 81 17.58 15.60 -17.51
CA HIS A 81 18.40 15.40 -18.71
C HIS A 81 17.83 14.35 -19.69
N THR A 82 16.80 13.60 -19.29
CA THR A 82 16.04 12.68 -20.16
C THR A 82 14.62 13.17 -20.46
N ALA A 83 14.26 14.40 -20.06
CA ALA A 83 12.94 15.01 -20.20
C ALA A 83 11.78 14.16 -19.63
N VAL A 84 12.05 13.36 -18.60
CA VAL A 84 11.07 12.50 -17.94
C VAL A 84 10.34 13.26 -16.85
N ASP A 85 9.05 13.53 -17.08
CA ASP A 85 8.09 13.89 -16.02
C ASP A 85 8.00 12.75 -15.00
N LEU A 86 8.85 12.82 -13.96
CA LEU A 86 9.00 11.78 -12.94
C LEU A 86 7.72 11.62 -12.12
N LYS A 87 7.02 12.71 -11.79
CA LYS A 87 5.76 12.69 -11.05
C LYS A 87 4.70 11.86 -11.80
N ARG A 88 4.54 12.09 -13.10
CA ARG A 88 3.64 11.31 -13.96
C ARG A 88 4.18 9.91 -14.26
N ALA A 89 5.49 9.70 -14.30
CA ALA A 89 6.11 8.38 -14.45
C ALA A 89 5.83 7.48 -13.24
N VAL A 90 6.01 7.99 -12.02
CA VAL A 90 5.67 7.31 -10.75
C VAL A 90 4.18 6.97 -10.72
N GLY A 91 3.28 7.92 -11.02
CA GLY A 91 1.84 7.65 -11.10
C GLY A 91 1.48 6.51 -12.07
N ARG A 92 2.04 6.53 -13.29
CA ARG A 92 1.87 5.41 -14.26
C ARG A 92 2.45 4.09 -13.75
N LYS A 93 3.57 4.13 -13.02
CA LYS A 93 4.24 2.94 -12.47
C LYS A 93 3.46 2.33 -11.31
N LEU A 94 2.86 3.13 -10.43
CA LEU A 94 1.97 2.66 -9.37
C LEU A 94 0.74 1.95 -9.94
N VAL A 95 0.06 2.53 -10.95
CA VAL A 95 -1.08 1.88 -11.62
C VAL A 95 -0.68 0.56 -12.29
N LYS A 96 0.52 0.47 -12.91
CA LYS A 96 1.05 -0.78 -13.46
C LYS A 96 1.37 -1.81 -12.36
N ASN A 97 1.96 -1.37 -11.25
CA ASN A 97 2.30 -2.24 -10.13
C ASN A 97 1.05 -2.80 -9.45
N ALA A 98 0.01 -1.99 -9.19
CA ALA A 98 -1.24 -2.43 -8.59
C ALA A 98 -2.00 -3.47 -9.44
N ARG A 99 -1.86 -3.41 -10.78
CA ARG A 99 -2.39 -4.43 -11.70
C ARG A 99 -1.55 -5.71 -11.71
N LYS A 100 -0.23 -5.63 -11.52
CA LYS A 100 0.68 -6.79 -11.47
C LYS A 100 0.62 -7.51 -10.11
N TYR A 101 0.39 -6.75 -9.04
CA TYR A 101 0.35 -7.19 -7.65
C TYR A 101 -0.95 -6.70 -7.01
N PRO A 102 -2.10 -7.34 -7.30
CA PRO A 102 -3.35 -7.01 -6.63
C PRO A 102 -3.25 -7.28 -5.13
N PRO A 103 -3.95 -6.51 -4.27
CA PRO A 103 -3.94 -6.74 -2.83
C PRO A 103 -4.55 -8.11 -2.49
N ARG A 104 -4.02 -8.78 -1.47
CA ARG A 104 -4.50 -10.10 -0.97
C ARG A 104 -5.99 -10.12 -0.59
N ARG A 105 -6.59 -8.95 -0.35
CA ARG A 105 -8.03 -8.73 -0.28
C ARG A 105 -8.38 -7.65 -1.33
N PRO A 106 -8.95 -8.01 -2.50
CA PRO A 106 -9.41 -7.04 -3.47
C PRO A 106 -10.58 -6.24 -2.90
N GLY A 107 -10.49 -4.91 -2.91
CA GLY A 107 -11.56 -4.04 -2.43
C GLY A 107 -11.04 -2.77 -1.77
N LEU A 108 -10.92 -2.79 -0.44
CA LEU A 108 -10.95 -1.60 0.40
C LEU A 108 -9.78 -1.61 1.41
N PRO A 109 -9.38 -0.45 1.98
CA PRO A 109 -8.43 -0.43 3.08
C PRO A 109 -8.94 -1.29 4.23
N ALA A 110 -8.04 -2.04 4.86
CA ALA A 110 -8.35 -2.58 6.19
C ALA A 110 -8.52 -1.39 7.13
N GLY A 111 -9.67 -1.27 7.77
CA GLY A 111 -9.88 -0.33 8.86
C GLY A 111 -8.77 -0.56 9.90
N PRO A 112 -8.06 0.51 10.33
CA PRO A 112 -6.91 0.35 11.20
C PRO A 112 -7.36 -0.12 12.58
N THR A 113 -6.45 -0.75 13.31
CA THR A 113 -6.69 -1.17 14.69
C THR A 113 -7.20 0.00 15.53
N ILE A 114 -8.35 -0.20 16.18
CA ILE A 114 -8.97 0.81 17.05
C ILE A 114 -8.01 1.09 18.22
N THR A 115 -7.65 2.35 18.40
CA THR A 115 -6.88 2.84 19.55
C THR A 115 -7.83 3.25 20.69
N ALA A 116 -7.32 3.35 21.93
CA ALA A 116 -8.13 3.79 23.06
C ALA A 116 -8.66 5.23 22.87
N ASP A 117 -7.86 6.08 22.24
CA ASP A 117 -8.14 7.50 21.98
C ASP A 117 -8.98 7.74 20.70
N ALA A 118 -9.66 6.71 20.20
CA ALA A 118 -10.45 6.79 18.98
C ALA A 118 -11.70 7.70 19.17
N GLN A 119 -11.81 8.74 18.34
CA GLN A 119 -12.99 9.59 18.29
C GLN A 119 -14.25 8.80 17.92
N THR A 120 -15.37 9.08 18.61
CA THR A 120 -16.67 8.46 18.36
C THR A 120 -17.62 9.53 17.83
N HIS A 121 -17.85 9.49 16.52
CA HIS A 121 -18.77 10.39 15.85
C HIS A 121 -20.17 9.78 15.82
N VAL A 122 -21.13 10.50 16.40
CA VAL A 122 -22.55 10.16 16.32
C VAL A 122 -23.15 10.87 15.10
N LEU A 123 -23.79 10.13 14.22
CA LEU A 123 -24.48 10.66 13.04
C LEU A 123 -26.00 10.48 13.25
N VAL A 124 -26.73 11.58 13.41
CA VAL A 124 -28.17 11.58 13.72
C VAL A 124 -28.97 11.94 12.48
N ASP A 125 -29.93 11.08 12.17
CA ASP A 125 -30.95 11.29 11.14
C ASP A 125 -32.09 12.13 11.72
N TRP A 126 -32.01 13.47 11.61
CA TRP A 126 -32.96 14.39 12.25
C TRP A 126 -34.33 14.45 11.56
N GLU A 127 -34.48 13.84 10.38
CA GLU A 127 -35.79 13.63 9.75
C GLU A 127 -36.50 12.42 10.38
N ASN A 128 -35.75 11.38 10.77
CA ASN A 128 -36.29 10.16 11.37
C ASN A 128 -36.38 10.17 12.92
N VAL A 129 -35.41 10.76 13.61
CA VAL A 129 -35.25 10.71 15.08
C VAL A 129 -34.73 12.03 15.66
N GLN A 130 -35.23 12.41 16.85
CA GLN A 130 -34.86 13.66 17.52
C GLN A 130 -34.47 13.40 18.99
N PRO A 131 -33.33 12.70 19.23
CA PRO A 131 -32.82 12.43 20.57
C PRO A 131 -32.25 13.69 21.25
N LYS A 132 -32.39 13.77 22.57
CA LYS A 132 -31.73 14.78 23.41
C LYS A 132 -30.31 14.34 23.76
N ASP A 133 -29.51 15.26 24.31
CA ASP A 133 -28.14 14.96 24.77
C ASP A 133 -28.05 13.81 25.76
N THR A 134 -28.99 13.71 26.69
CA THR A 134 -29.11 12.59 27.62
C THR A 134 -29.23 11.26 26.88
N ASP A 135 -29.95 11.27 25.78
CA ASP A 135 -30.31 10.08 25.01
C ASP A 135 -29.13 9.70 24.12
N ILE A 136 -28.50 10.66 23.44
CA ILE A 136 -27.26 10.46 22.67
C ILE A 136 -26.16 9.88 23.56
N ARG A 137 -25.92 10.47 24.74
CA ARG A 137 -24.92 9.97 25.70
C ARG A 137 -25.29 8.62 26.31
N THR A 138 -26.56 8.22 26.31
CA THR A 138 -26.98 6.86 26.69
C THR A 138 -26.71 5.84 25.58
N LEU A 139 -26.91 6.22 24.31
CA LEU A 139 -26.71 5.34 23.14
C LEU A 139 -25.23 5.27 22.69
N ALA A 140 -24.43 6.28 23.02
CA ALA A 140 -22.99 6.36 22.79
C ALA A 140 -22.29 7.09 23.97
N PRO A 141 -21.98 6.40 25.08
CA PRO A 141 -21.31 7.01 26.23
C PRO A 141 -19.92 7.58 25.92
N ASP A 142 -19.29 7.05 24.87
CA ASP A 142 -17.97 7.39 24.34
C ASP A 142 -17.99 8.49 23.25
N VAL A 143 -19.14 9.14 23.03
CA VAL A 143 -19.31 10.21 22.02
C VAL A 143 -18.30 11.36 22.17
N THR A 144 -17.59 11.68 21.08
CA THR A 144 -16.73 12.84 21.01
C THR A 144 -17.36 13.99 20.23
N ASP A 145 -18.09 13.70 19.15
CA ASP A 145 -18.65 14.69 18.21
C ASP A 145 -20.02 14.23 17.68
N VAL A 146 -20.91 15.18 17.37
CA VAL A 146 -22.29 14.91 16.93
C VAL A 146 -22.56 15.60 15.59
N TRP A 147 -23.16 14.87 14.65
CA TRP A 147 -23.48 15.34 13.30
C TRP A 147 -24.99 15.23 13.08
N LEU A 148 -25.69 16.36 12.98
CA LEU A 148 -27.14 16.40 12.81
C LEU A 148 -27.50 16.65 11.34
N PHE A 149 -27.93 15.59 10.64
CA PHE A 149 -28.35 15.67 9.25
C PHE A 149 -29.83 16.04 9.20
N HIS A 150 -30.19 17.14 8.53
CA HIS A 150 -31.53 17.70 8.63
C HIS A 150 -32.10 18.23 7.32
N GLY A 151 -33.43 18.22 7.20
CA GLY A 151 -34.18 18.71 6.05
C GLY A 151 -34.12 20.25 5.91
N PRO A 152 -34.30 20.79 4.69
CA PRO A 152 -34.17 22.23 4.39
C PRO A 152 -35.33 23.09 4.95
N HIS A 153 -36.32 22.46 5.59
CA HIS A 153 -37.48 23.12 6.19
C HIS A 153 -37.56 22.94 7.72
N GLN A 154 -36.68 22.13 8.30
CA GLN A 154 -36.56 21.99 9.75
C GLN A 154 -35.86 23.22 10.34
N LYS A 155 -36.38 23.72 11.46
CA LYS A 155 -35.86 24.87 12.21
C LYS A 155 -35.65 24.44 13.66
N LYS A 156 -34.64 25.01 14.34
CA LYS A 156 -34.26 24.64 15.72
C LYS A 156 -33.80 23.18 15.86
N VAL A 157 -32.90 22.75 14.97
CA VAL A 157 -32.30 21.38 14.95
C VAL A 157 -31.32 21.18 16.12
N ASP A 158 -30.82 22.29 16.65
CA ASP A 158 -29.82 22.45 17.71
C ASP A 158 -30.40 22.68 19.12
N ALA A 159 -31.65 23.16 19.22
CA ALA A 159 -32.18 23.82 20.43
C ALA A 159 -32.39 22.94 21.68
N HIS A 160 -31.91 21.69 21.67
CA HIS A 160 -31.90 20.75 22.79
C HIS A 160 -30.54 20.04 22.96
N GLN A 161 -29.45 20.59 22.40
CA GLN A 161 -28.11 19.99 22.43
C GLN A 161 -26.99 20.87 23.02
N ASP A 162 -27.34 21.76 23.95
CA ASP A 162 -26.40 22.72 24.54
C ASP A 162 -25.18 22.07 25.25
N SER A 163 -25.23 20.78 25.62
CA SER A 163 -24.13 20.13 26.36
C SER A 163 -22.94 19.67 25.50
N PHE A 164 -23.02 19.75 24.17
CA PHE A 164 -21.90 19.41 23.27
C PHE A 164 -21.15 20.64 22.74
N GLY A 165 -21.75 21.84 22.79
CA GLY A 165 -21.13 23.09 22.34
C GLY A 165 -20.61 23.02 20.89
N GLU A 166 -19.36 23.43 20.68
CA GLU A 166 -18.70 23.46 19.36
C GLU A 166 -18.56 22.09 18.68
N ARG A 167 -18.85 20.98 19.37
CA ARG A 167 -18.74 19.61 18.82
C ARG A 167 -19.99 19.11 18.11
N ILE A 168 -20.97 19.97 17.88
CA ILE A 168 -22.11 19.72 16.98
C ILE A 168 -21.82 20.30 15.61
N THR A 169 -21.91 19.47 14.57
CA THR A 169 -21.98 19.93 13.18
C THR A 169 -23.40 19.74 12.63
N LEU A 170 -24.08 20.84 12.32
CA LEU A 170 -25.34 20.82 11.60
C LEU A 170 -25.06 20.62 10.10
N VAL A 171 -25.69 19.61 9.49
CA VAL A 171 -25.55 19.28 8.06
C VAL A 171 -26.90 19.43 7.35
N PRO A 172 -27.21 20.60 6.77
CA PRO A 172 -28.42 20.78 5.97
C PRO A 172 -28.31 20.01 4.65
N ILE A 173 -29.31 19.20 4.31
CA ILE A 173 -29.36 18.54 3.00
C ILE A 173 -29.62 19.55 1.89
N ALA A 174 -28.82 19.52 0.81
CA ALA A 174 -28.86 20.55 -0.23
C ALA A 174 -30.18 20.58 -1.04
N ARG A 175 -30.89 19.44 -1.10
CA ARG A 175 -32.25 19.28 -1.65
C ARG A 175 -32.97 18.16 -0.89
N ALA A 176 -34.28 18.34 -0.66
CA ALA A 176 -35.13 17.27 -0.17
C ALA A 176 -35.36 16.19 -1.24
N GLY A 177 -35.56 14.95 -0.80
CA GLY A 177 -35.82 13.79 -1.65
C GLY A 177 -35.81 12.50 -0.83
N LYS A 178 -36.49 11.46 -1.30
CA LYS A 178 -36.88 10.27 -0.50
C LYS A 178 -35.75 9.59 0.30
N ASN A 179 -34.52 9.62 -0.21
CA ASN A 179 -33.32 9.03 0.40
C ASN A 179 -32.18 10.07 0.47
N ALA A 180 -32.50 11.37 0.37
CA ALA A 180 -31.51 12.43 0.22
C ALA A 180 -30.64 12.55 1.47
N LEU A 181 -31.23 12.42 2.66
CA LEU A 181 -30.52 12.43 3.93
C LEU A 181 -29.58 11.22 4.05
N ASP A 182 -30.04 10.02 3.69
CA ASP A 182 -29.24 8.79 3.72
C ASP A 182 -27.95 8.93 2.91
N PHE A 183 -28.04 9.54 1.72
CA PHE A 183 -26.88 9.80 0.87
C PHE A 183 -25.93 10.85 1.45
N HIS A 184 -26.44 11.91 2.10
CA HIS A 184 -25.60 12.90 2.78
C HIS A 184 -24.90 12.27 4.00
N LEU A 185 -25.62 11.51 4.82
CA LEU A 185 -25.07 10.81 5.99
C LEU A 185 -24.01 9.79 5.58
N SER A 186 -24.28 8.97 4.55
CA SER A 186 -23.32 8.02 3.97
C SER A 186 -22.06 8.72 3.43
N PHE A 187 -22.22 9.83 2.72
CA PHE A 187 -21.10 10.62 2.20
C PHE A 187 -20.25 11.21 3.33
N TYR A 188 -20.89 11.79 4.36
CA TYR A 188 -20.17 12.36 5.49
C TYR A 188 -19.47 11.29 6.34
N MET A 189 -20.07 10.11 6.55
CA MET A 189 -19.38 8.99 7.22
C MET A 189 -18.09 8.61 6.47
N GLY A 190 -18.13 8.54 5.12
CA GLY A 190 -16.95 8.32 4.29
C GLY A 190 -15.93 9.48 4.34
N TYR A 191 -16.41 10.74 4.34
CA TYR A 191 -15.57 11.93 4.48
C TYR A 191 -14.80 11.93 5.80
N ILE A 192 -15.47 11.60 6.91
CA ILE A 192 -14.89 11.50 8.24
C ILE A 192 -13.91 10.33 8.30
N ALA A 193 -14.30 9.13 7.86
CA ALA A 193 -13.44 7.95 7.83
C ALA A 193 -12.14 8.16 7.01
N SER A 194 -12.18 9.01 5.98
CA SER A 194 -10.98 9.38 5.18
C SER A 194 -9.98 10.29 5.92
N ARG A 195 -10.40 10.95 7.00
CA ARG A 195 -9.59 11.90 7.82
C ARG A 195 -9.27 11.37 9.22
N HIS A 196 -10.16 10.56 9.77
CA HIS A 196 -10.07 9.94 11.08
C HIS A 196 -10.15 8.42 10.91
N PRO A 197 -9.09 7.74 10.43
CA PRO A 197 -9.18 6.33 10.02
C PRO A 197 -9.57 5.38 11.17
N HIS A 198 -9.22 5.72 12.42
CA HIS A 198 -9.54 4.96 13.63
C HIS A 198 -10.94 5.25 14.20
N ALA A 199 -11.72 6.11 13.55
CA ALA A 199 -13.00 6.60 14.08
C ALA A 199 -14.03 5.48 14.34
N ARG A 200 -14.82 5.71 15.38
CA ARG A 200 -16.00 4.92 15.74
C ARG A 200 -17.25 5.68 15.27
N PHE A 201 -18.18 4.96 14.66
CA PHE A 201 -19.39 5.53 14.07
C PHE A 201 -20.64 4.94 14.71
N VAL A 202 -21.51 5.83 15.21
CA VAL A 202 -22.83 5.45 15.74
C VAL A 202 -23.89 6.21 14.95
N VAL A 203 -24.60 5.52 14.06
CA VAL A 203 -25.72 6.09 13.32
C VAL A 203 -27.00 5.92 14.15
N ILE A 204 -27.63 7.03 14.53
CA ILE A 204 -28.92 7.01 15.23
C ILE A 204 -30.03 7.28 14.21
N SER A 205 -30.79 6.24 13.88
CA SER A 205 -31.98 6.27 13.03
C SER A 205 -32.79 4.98 13.21
N ASN A 206 -34.10 5.03 13.06
CA ASN A 206 -34.97 3.86 12.99
C ASN A 206 -35.17 3.36 11.55
N ASP A 207 -34.70 4.07 10.53
CA ASP A 207 -34.80 3.60 9.13
C ASP A 207 -33.83 2.45 8.86
N LYS A 208 -34.29 1.42 8.15
CA LYS A 208 -33.48 0.24 7.81
C LYS A 208 -32.55 0.46 6.61
N GLY A 209 -32.68 1.58 5.89
CA GLY A 209 -31.85 1.94 4.74
C GLY A 209 -30.35 2.02 5.02
N TYR A 210 -29.95 2.28 6.27
CA TYR A 210 -28.55 2.36 6.68
C TYR A 210 -27.86 1.00 6.87
N ALA A 211 -28.60 -0.09 7.10
CA ALA A 211 -28.02 -1.38 7.46
C ALA A 211 -26.98 -1.91 6.44
N PRO A 212 -27.22 -1.89 5.11
CA PRO A 212 -26.21 -2.32 4.12
C PRO A 212 -24.93 -1.49 4.13
N MET A 213 -25.02 -0.21 4.52
CA MET A 213 -23.88 0.71 4.61
C MET A 213 -23.03 0.42 5.86
N ILE A 214 -23.68 0.12 6.99
CA ILE A 214 -23.04 -0.30 8.25
C ILE A 214 -22.41 -1.70 8.12
N GLU A 215 -23.12 -2.66 7.52
CA GLU A 215 -22.59 -3.99 7.21
C GLU A 215 -21.36 -3.90 6.30
N HIS A 216 -21.43 -3.10 5.24
CA HIS A 216 -20.29 -2.88 4.35
C HIS A 216 -19.11 -2.27 5.09
N ALA A 217 -19.30 -1.17 5.83
CA ALA A 217 -18.25 -0.48 6.60
C ALA A 217 -17.58 -1.40 7.63
N THR A 218 -18.38 -2.21 8.34
CA THR A 218 -17.89 -3.20 9.30
C THR A 218 -17.07 -4.28 8.61
N GLY A 219 -17.50 -4.73 7.42
CA GLY A 219 -16.76 -5.66 6.57
C GLY A 219 -15.39 -5.15 6.09
N LEU A 220 -15.13 -3.84 6.18
CA LEU A 220 -13.82 -3.23 5.89
C LEU A 220 -12.90 -3.23 7.12
N GLY A 221 -13.48 -3.33 8.31
CA GLY A 221 -12.81 -3.16 9.60
C GLY A 221 -13.05 -1.81 10.28
N PHE A 222 -13.94 -0.95 9.78
CA PHE A 222 -14.36 0.23 10.54
C PHE A 222 -15.28 -0.16 11.70
N SER A 223 -15.20 0.57 12.82
CA SER A 223 -16.12 0.40 13.93
C SER A 223 -17.39 1.20 13.65
N ALA A 224 -18.41 0.54 13.09
CA ALA A 224 -19.70 1.17 12.77
C ALA A 224 -20.86 0.38 13.37
N ARG A 225 -21.85 1.08 13.95
CA ARG A 225 -23.13 0.50 14.37
C ARG A 225 -24.30 1.44 14.08
N GLN A 226 -25.46 0.87 13.79
CA GLN A 226 -26.74 1.58 13.85
C GLN A 226 -27.40 1.35 15.21
N VAL A 227 -28.09 2.37 15.72
CA VAL A 227 -28.87 2.31 16.96
C VAL A 227 -30.23 2.98 16.73
N GLY A 228 -31.32 2.28 17.06
CA GLY A 228 -32.67 2.86 17.02
C GLY A 228 -32.93 3.77 18.23
N PHE A 229 -33.85 4.71 18.08
CA PHE A 229 -34.29 5.62 19.15
C PHE A 229 -35.81 5.55 19.32
N ILE A 230 -36.25 5.17 20.52
CA ILE A 230 -37.65 5.19 20.92
C ILE A 230 -37.79 6.23 22.03
N GLN A 231 -38.59 7.27 21.78
CA GLN A 231 -38.86 8.29 22.78
C GLN A 231 -39.75 7.72 23.88
N ALA A 232 -39.32 7.79 25.14
CA ALA A 232 -40.11 7.33 26.27
C ALA A 232 -41.35 8.23 26.44
N GLU A 233 -42.54 7.65 26.31
CA GLU A 233 -43.80 8.39 26.41
C GLU A 233 -44.05 8.82 27.86
N VAL A 234 -43.99 10.13 28.13
CA VAL A 234 -44.28 10.68 29.45
C VAL A 234 -45.78 10.58 29.70
N ALA A 235 -46.17 9.63 30.56
CA ALA A 235 -47.56 9.27 30.84
C ALA A 235 -48.37 10.38 31.54
N ALA A 236 -48.75 11.41 30.79
CA ALA A 236 -49.54 12.54 31.25
C ALA A 236 -50.99 12.13 31.54
N LYS A 237 -51.31 11.87 32.81
CA LYS A 237 -52.67 11.58 33.29
C LYS A 237 -53.64 12.74 32.95
N ARG A 238 -54.40 12.60 31.85
CA ARG A 238 -55.54 13.47 31.56
C ARG A 238 -56.72 13.13 32.48
N ALA A 239 -56.87 13.87 33.57
CA ALA A 239 -58.14 13.97 34.29
C ALA A 239 -59.17 14.74 33.43
N PRO A 240 -60.46 14.35 33.43
CA PRO A 240 -61.47 15.00 32.58
C PRO A 240 -62.00 16.29 33.22
N SER A 241 -61.57 17.44 32.73
CA SER A 241 -62.21 18.73 33.02
C SER A 241 -63.55 18.84 32.29
N LYS A 242 -64.62 19.13 33.02
CA LYS A 242 -65.96 19.41 32.45
C LYS A 242 -66.02 20.84 31.93
N THR A 243 -66.47 21.02 30.69
CA THR A 243 -67.14 22.26 30.26
C THR A 243 -68.37 21.88 29.42
N GLN A 244 -69.51 22.53 29.66
CA GLN A 244 -70.78 22.25 28.98
C GLN A 244 -71.07 23.27 27.89
N ALA A 245 -71.69 22.81 26.79
CA ALA A 245 -72.44 23.64 25.84
C ALA A 245 -73.59 22.78 25.25
N ALA A 246 -74.66 23.43 24.78
CA ALA A 246 -75.89 22.75 24.32
C ALA A 246 -75.66 21.93 23.02
N LYS A 247 -76.31 20.78 22.75
CA LYS A 247 -77.74 20.34 22.84
C LYS A 247 -78.67 20.84 21.70
N THR A 248 -78.69 20.08 20.61
CA THR A 248 -79.88 19.54 19.89
C THR A 248 -79.36 18.39 19.02
N ALA A 249 -79.78 17.13 19.21
CA ALA A 249 -81.05 16.49 18.83
C ALA A 249 -81.18 16.32 17.28
N ALA A 250 -81.51 15.14 16.72
CA ALA A 250 -82.07 13.93 17.34
C ALA A 250 -81.63 12.59 16.67
N ASN A 251 -81.80 11.49 17.43
CA ASN A 251 -82.09 10.07 17.08
C ASN A 251 -81.52 9.45 15.77
N SER A 252 -80.77 8.34 15.81
CA SER A 252 -81.14 6.93 16.17
C SER A 252 -82.07 6.25 15.14
N LYS A 253 -81.95 4.97 14.76
CA LYS A 253 -81.35 3.74 15.35
C LYS A 253 -80.74 2.87 14.22
N ASP A 254 -79.63 2.16 14.37
CA ASP A 254 -79.34 0.95 15.18
C ASP A 254 -79.89 -0.38 14.57
N SER A 255 -79.14 -1.47 14.77
CA SER A 255 -79.32 -2.85 14.26
C SER A 255 -79.19 -3.04 12.72
N GLY A 256 -78.81 -4.21 12.20
CA GLY A 256 -78.58 -5.51 12.85
C GLY A 256 -77.33 -6.27 12.37
N ARG A 257 -76.90 -7.23 13.20
CA ARG A 257 -75.67 -8.04 13.11
C ARG A 257 -75.98 -9.42 12.49
N GLN A 258 -74.94 -10.10 11.99
CA GLN A 258 -74.76 -11.58 11.87
C GLN A 258 -74.86 -12.26 10.48
N THR A 259 -73.75 -12.97 10.14
CA THR A 259 -73.67 -14.36 9.58
C THR A 259 -74.26 -14.67 8.18
N THR A 260 -73.76 -15.63 7.37
CA THR A 260 -72.71 -16.67 7.57
C THR A 260 -71.98 -17.02 6.25
N ALA A 261 -70.99 -17.92 6.33
CA ALA A 261 -70.04 -18.30 5.26
C ALA A 261 -70.55 -19.26 4.15
N LYS A 262 -69.66 -19.46 3.16
CA LYS A 262 -69.43 -20.60 2.21
C LYS A 262 -69.73 -20.43 0.70
N HIS A 263 -68.63 -20.47 -0.07
CA HIS A 263 -68.44 -20.99 -1.44
C HIS A 263 -68.82 -22.51 -1.56
N PRO A 264 -68.86 -23.18 -2.76
CA PRO A 264 -68.09 -22.88 -4.00
C PRO A 264 -68.71 -23.18 -5.40
N ALA A 265 -67.89 -22.89 -6.43
CA ALA A 265 -67.61 -23.70 -7.65
C ALA A 265 -68.19 -23.34 -9.05
N ALA A 266 -67.29 -23.55 -10.05
CA ALA A 266 -67.48 -23.83 -11.49
C ALA A 266 -67.61 -22.67 -12.53
N GLU A 267 -67.20 -23.01 -13.77
CA GLU A 267 -66.84 -22.23 -14.98
C GLU A 267 -67.20 -23.11 -16.23
N PRO A 268 -66.99 -22.73 -17.52
CA PRO A 268 -66.69 -21.42 -18.13
C PRO A 268 -67.68 -20.99 -19.29
N PRO A 269 -67.35 -20.87 -20.62
CA PRO A 269 -67.65 -19.65 -21.41
C PRO A 269 -68.52 -19.87 -22.68
N PRO A 270 -68.69 -18.87 -23.57
CA PRO A 270 -67.89 -18.87 -24.82
C PRO A 270 -67.50 -17.47 -25.40
N THR A 271 -66.88 -17.47 -26.59
CA THR A 271 -66.15 -16.37 -27.29
C THR A 271 -66.86 -15.75 -28.50
N ALA A 272 -66.64 -14.44 -28.79
CA ALA A 272 -66.57 -13.77 -30.12
C ALA A 272 -66.58 -12.22 -29.95
N GLU A 273 -66.07 -11.32 -30.81
CA GLU A 273 -65.00 -11.36 -31.84
C GLU A 273 -64.46 -9.92 -32.10
N LYS A 274 -63.52 -9.73 -33.06
CA LYS A 274 -62.91 -8.43 -33.49
C LYS A 274 -63.73 -7.76 -34.63
N PRO A 275 -63.38 -6.59 -35.27
CA PRO A 275 -62.07 -5.91 -35.42
C PRO A 275 -62.00 -4.35 -35.42
N ALA A 276 -60.76 -3.80 -35.54
CA ALA A 276 -60.36 -2.46 -36.07
C ALA A 276 -60.84 -1.17 -35.33
N SER A 277 -60.14 -0.01 -35.34
CA SER A 277 -58.75 0.38 -35.69
C SER A 277 -58.30 1.53 -34.73
N ALA A 278 -57.02 1.89 -34.56
CA ALA A 278 -56.28 2.86 -35.40
C ALA A 278 -54.76 2.92 -35.06
N THR A 279 -54.00 3.78 -35.75
CA THR A 279 -52.52 3.70 -35.91
C THR A 279 -51.71 4.71 -35.07
N PRO A 280 -50.53 4.31 -34.53
CA PRO A 280 -49.46 5.21 -34.09
C PRO A 280 -48.19 5.13 -35.01
N PRO A 281 -47.41 6.22 -35.17
CA PRO A 281 -46.12 6.20 -35.86
C PRO A 281 -44.99 5.64 -34.96
N ALA A 282 -43.94 5.08 -35.57
CA ALA A 282 -42.91 4.31 -34.87
C ALA A 282 -41.50 4.95 -34.92
N ALA A 283 -40.70 4.70 -33.88
CA ALA A 283 -39.25 4.89 -33.89
C ALA A 283 -38.55 3.52 -33.93
N LYS A 284 -37.51 3.35 -34.77
CA LYS A 284 -36.78 2.08 -34.93
C LYS A 284 -35.29 2.21 -34.57
N THR A 285 -34.81 1.19 -33.86
CA THR A 285 -33.41 0.96 -33.50
C THR A 285 -32.55 0.63 -34.73
N VAL A 286 -31.30 1.09 -34.78
CA VAL A 286 -30.30 0.68 -35.80
C VAL A 286 -28.94 0.41 -35.14
N ARG A 287 -28.24 -0.64 -35.61
CA ARG A 287 -26.85 -1.00 -35.27
C ARG A 287 -25.97 -0.81 -36.52
N PRO A 288 -24.65 -0.55 -36.40
CA PRO A 288 -23.85 0.00 -37.50
C PRO A 288 -23.25 -1.04 -38.46
N ARG A 289 -22.90 -0.60 -39.67
CA ARG A 289 -22.03 -1.34 -40.62
C ARG A 289 -21.10 -0.39 -41.39
N LYS A 290 -19.96 -0.91 -41.85
CA LYS A 290 -18.89 -0.20 -42.58
C LYS A 290 -19.23 -0.01 -44.07
N THR A 291 -18.71 1.07 -44.68
CA THR A 291 -17.92 1.08 -45.94
C THR A 291 -17.20 2.43 -46.10
N ALA A 292 -16.45 2.67 -47.18
CA ALA A 292 -15.43 3.73 -47.27
C ALA A 292 -15.39 4.52 -48.60
N SER A 293 -14.66 5.65 -48.56
CA SER A 293 -14.00 6.35 -49.69
C SER A 293 -14.84 7.00 -50.80
N THR A 294 -14.68 8.33 -50.98
CA THR A 294 -14.31 8.95 -52.28
C THR A 294 -13.91 10.45 -52.14
N LYS A 295 -13.59 11.11 -53.28
CA LYS A 295 -12.77 12.33 -53.43
C LYS A 295 -13.60 13.57 -53.88
N PRO A 296 -13.07 14.80 -53.76
CA PRO A 296 -13.07 15.71 -54.94
C PRO A 296 -11.79 16.59 -55.10
N ALA A 297 -11.71 17.37 -56.20
CA ALA A 297 -10.62 18.29 -56.61
C ALA A 297 -11.14 19.28 -57.71
N LYS A 298 -10.45 20.34 -58.18
CA LYS A 298 -9.07 20.83 -58.00
C LYS A 298 -9.03 22.27 -57.41
N THR A 299 -9.12 23.45 -58.06
CA THR A 299 -8.91 23.96 -59.45
C THR A 299 -8.87 25.53 -59.39
N LYS A 300 -8.09 26.34 -60.12
CA LYS A 300 -6.69 26.27 -60.65
C LYS A 300 -6.22 27.69 -61.07
N THR A 301 -5.29 28.30 -60.32
CA THR A 301 -4.42 29.43 -60.73
C THR A 301 -3.04 29.24 -60.05
N ASP A 302 -1.95 28.82 -60.70
CA ASP A 302 -1.11 29.33 -61.81
C ASP A 302 -0.16 30.49 -61.47
N ILE A 303 1.14 30.20 -61.61
CA ILE A 303 2.28 31.02 -62.14
C ILE A 303 3.55 30.13 -62.06
N SER A 304 4.55 30.33 -62.93
CA SER A 304 5.73 29.44 -63.13
C SER A 304 7.09 30.18 -63.07
N PRO A 305 8.23 29.48 -62.80
CA PRO A 305 9.60 30.04 -62.69
C PRO A 305 10.44 29.89 -64.00
N PRO A 306 11.66 30.45 -64.12
CA PRO A 306 12.95 29.78 -63.74
C PRO A 306 14.06 30.83 -63.35
N PRO A 307 15.42 30.65 -63.48
CA PRO A 307 16.31 29.50 -63.71
C PRO A 307 17.51 29.40 -62.70
N SER A 308 18.62 28.73 -63.07
CA SER A 308 19.80 28.38 -62.24
C SER A 308 21.17 28.77 -62.85
N THR A 309 22.26 28.79 -62.06
CA THR A 309 23.65 29.04 -62.52
C THR A 309 24.76 28.28 -61.76
N THR A 310 25.87 27.99 -62.47
CA THR A 310 27.18 27.42 -62.06
C THR A 310 28.32 28.25 -62.74
N PRO A 311 29.67 28.03 -62.66
CA PRO A 311 30.53 26.86 -62.28
C PRO A 311 31.61 27.29 -61.22
N PRO A 312 32.90 26.83 -61.13
CA PRO A 312 33.67 25.73 -61.77
C PRO A 312 34.55 24.87 -60.80
N ALA A 313 35.46 24.05 -61.34
CA ALA A 313 36.32 23.09 -60.61
C ALA A 313 37.82 23.15 -61.03
N LYS A 314 38.73 22.56 -60.22
CA LYS A 314 40.03 21.97 -60.61
C LYS A 314 40.71 21.20 -59.46
N SER A 315 41.52 20.19 -59.81
CA SER A 315 42.41 19.43 -58.89
C SER A 315 43.89 19.80 -59.14
N PRO A 316 44.85 19.40 -58.28
CA PRO A 316 45.53 18.10 -58.52
C PRO A 316 45.94 17.31 -57.24
N THR A 317 46.58 16.17 -57.46
CA THR A 317 46.97 15.12 -56.48
C THR A 317 48.30 15.33 -55.76
N VAL A 318 48.43 14.77 -54.54
CA VAL A 318 49.71 14.25 -53.98
C VAL A 318 49.46 12.89 -53.31
N LYS A 319 50.45 11.98 -53.33
CA LYS A 319 50.43 10.65 -52.66
C LYS A 319 51.42 10.57 -51.49
N ALA A 320 51.01 10.01 -50.36
CA ALA A 320 51.85 9.28 -49.39
C ALA A 320 50.91 8.39 -48.54
N ALA A 321 50.97 7.05 -48.55
CA ALA A 321 52.03 6.13 -48.12
C ALA A 321 52.10 5.99 -46.58
N PRO A 322 51.66 4.85 -45.98
CA PRO A 322 51.67 4.64 -44.53
C PRO A 322 53.01 4.07 -44.03
N ALA A 323 53.47 4.55 -42.87
CA ALA A 323 54.67 4.03 -42.21
C ALA A 323 54.38 2.78 -41.36
N LYS A 324 55.28 1.79 -41.40
CA LYS A 324 55.27 0.59 -40.53
C LYS A 324 56.26 0.75 -39.36
N PRO A 325 56.10 -0.01 -38.25
CA PRO A 325 56.89 0.16 -37.02
C PRO A 325 58.19 -0.65 -36.99
N VAL A 326 59.21 -0.13 -36.26
CA VAL A 326 60.53 -0.73 -36.01
C VAL A 326 61.15 -0.11 -34.73
N PRO A 327 62.14 -0.71 -34.02
CA PRO A 327 61.97 -1.90 -33.18
C PRO A 327 62.52 -1.74 -31.73
N SER A 328 62.63 -2.86 -31.01
CA SER A 328 63.00 -3.00 -29.59
C SER A 328 64.47 -2.68 -29.21
N ALA A 329 64.69 -2.33 -27.94
CA ALA A 329 65.94 -2.54 -27.20
C ALA A 329 65.78 -3.66 -26.13
N LYS A 330 66.87 -4.10 -25.48
CA LYS A 330 66.95 -5.42 -24.80
C LYS A 330 67.92 -5.43 -23.60
N ARG A 331 67.75 -6.39 -22.67
CA ARG A 331 68.59 -6.73 -21.48
C ARG A 331 68.37 -5.78 -20.27
N THR A 332 68.64 -6.13 -19.00
CA THR A 332 69.23 -7.37 -18.42
C THR A 332 68.66 -7.64 -17.02
N ALA A 333 68.79 -8.88 -16.51
CA ALA A 333 68.61 -9.21 -15.09
C ALA A 333 69.97 -9.37 -14.36
N PRO A 334 69.99 -9.38 -13.02
CA PRO A 334 70.92 -10.17 -12.22
C PRO A 334 70.21 -11.26 -11.39
N ALA A 335 70.97 -12.13 -10.72
CA ALA A 335 70.47 -13.40 -10.17
C ALA A 335 70.77 -13.64 -8.68
N LYS A 336 70.22 -14.76 -8.17
CA LYS A 336 70.32 -15.34 -6.81
C LYS A 336 71.65 -15.14 -6.07
N LYS A 337 71.55 -14.96 -4.74
CA LYS A 337 72.40 -15.66 -3.75
C LYS A 337 71.52 -16.34 -2.69
N THR A 338 72.12 -17.20 -1.87
CA THR A 338 71.43 -18.30 -1.17
C THR A 338 71.50 -18.25 0.36
N ALA A 339 70.40 -18.67 0.98
CA ALA A 339 70.27 -19.40 2.25
C ALA A 339 70.90 -18.85 3.56
N VAL A 340 70.06 -18.76 4.59
CA VAL A 340 70.19 -19.54 5.84
C VAL A 340 68.78 -19.74 6.42
N THR A 341 68.51 -20.91 7.01
CA THR A 341 67.25 -21.25 7.68
C THR A 341 67.32 -20.87 9.16
N PRO A 342 66.19 -20.47 9.78
CA PRO A 342 65.81 -21.17 11.02
C PRO A 342 64.36 -21.66 10.97
N ALA A 343 64.08 -22.75 11.70
CA ALA A 343 62.74 -23.35 11.79
C ALA A 343 61.98 -22.82 13.01
N ALA A 344 60.74 -22.36 12.81
CA ALA A 344 59.77 -22.15 13.89
C ALA A 344 58.33 -22.26 13.38
N THR A 345 57.53 -23.08 14.07
CA THR A 345 56.07 -23.00 14.25
C THR A 345 55.20 -22.53 13.07
N SER A 346 54.63 -23.49 12.33
CA SER A 346 53.52 -23.25 11.39
C SER A 346 52.20 -22.98 12.13
N ALA A 347 52.01 -21.76 12.62
CA ALA A 347 50.72 -21.30 13.11
C ALA A 347 49.74 -21.09 11.94
N MET A 348 48.66 -21.87 11.88
CA MET A 348 47.57 -21.62 10.93
C MET A 348 46.85 -20.33 11.34
N ARG A 349 46.82 -19.32 10.45
CA ARG A 349 46.00 -18.13 10.66
C ARG A 349 44.52 -18.51 10.61
N GLU A 350 43.74 -18.12 11.62
CA GLU A 350 42.28 -18.23 11.56
C GLU A 350 41.71 -17.23 10.53
N PRO A 351 40.60 -17.55 9.86
CA PRO A 351 39.94 -16.63 8.92
C PRO A 351 39.14 -15.57 9.67
N GLU A 352 39.79 -14.45 9.97
CA GLU A 352 39.23 -13.26 10.63
C GLU A 352 38.27 -12.48 9.70
N ASN A 353 37.14 -13.09 9.34
CA ASN A 353 35.89 -12.42 8.90
C ASN A 353 34.76 -13.44 8.64
N ALA A 354 34.26 -14.07 9.70
CA ALA A 354 32.99 -14.78 9.68
C ALA A 354 32.19 -14.39 10.93
N MET A 355 30.99 -13.82 10.75
CA MET A 355 30.13 -13.45 11.88
C MET A 355 29.77 -14.71 12.68
N PRO A 356 29.96 -14.73 14.01
CA PRO A 356 29.82 -15.95 14.80
C PRO A 356 28.38 -16.51 14.68
N PRO A 357 28.21 -17.84 14.53
CA PRO A 357 26.89 -18.43 14.36
C PRO A 357 26.00 -18.12 15.57
N LYS A 358 24.72 -17.81 15.30
CA LYS A 358 23.75 -17.45 16.33
C LYS A 358 23.75 -18.52 17.44
N PRO A 359 23.85 -18.15 18.74
CA PRO A 359 24.04 -19.12 19.82
C PRO A 359 23.00 -20.25 19.88
N GLU A 360 21.77 -19.99 19.44
CA GLU A 360 20.70 -21.00 19.39
C GLU A 360 20.91 -22.03 18.28
N ASP A 361 21.30 -21.58 17.07
CA ASP A 361 21.61 -22.47 15.96
C ASP A 361 22.84 -23.33 16.26
N LEU A 362 23.88 -22.75 16.89
CA LEU A 362 25.05 -23.51 17.35
C LEU A 362 24.69 -24.56 18.42
N ARG A 363 23.84 -24.21 19.40
CA ARG A 363 23.32 -25.16 20.41
C ARG A 363 22.49 -26.28 19.79
N LYS A 364 21.69 -25.98 18.76
CA LYS A 364 20.88 -26.95 18.02
C LYS A 364 21.76 -27.89 17.18
N ALA A 365 22.76 -27.35 16.49
CA ALA A 365 23.77 -28.08 15.74
C ALA A 365 24.55 -29.06 16.65
N LEU A 366 25.04 -28.58 17.79
CA LEU A 366 25.74 -29.39 18.79
C LEU A 366 24.89 -30.57 19.28
N ARG A 367 23.65 -30.32 19.72
CA ARG A 367 22.73 -31.39 20.17
C ARG A 367 22.47 -32.44 19.08
N HIS A 368 22.35 -32.04 17.82
CA HIS A 368 22.16 -32.97 16.72
C HIS A 368 23.41 -33.83 16.46
N VAL A 369 24.58 -33.20 16.43
CA VAL A 369 25.86 -33.86 16.20
C VAL A 369 26.20 -34.81 17.36
N GLU A 370 26.06 -34.40 18.62
CA GLU A 370 26.25 -35.28 19.79
C GLU A 370 25.33 -36.50 19.75
N ALA A 371 24.03 -36.30 19.49
CA ALA A 371 23.07 -37.39 19.41
C ALA A 371 23.37 -38.37 18.26
N SER A 372 23.94 -37.87 17.16
CA SER A 372 24.39 -38.68 16.03
C SER A 372 25.66 -39.49 16.36
N ILE A 373 26.70 -38.85 16.90
CA ILE A 373 27.96 -39.54 17.27
C ILE A 373 27.71 -40.55 18.41
N LYS A 374 26.80 -40.28 19.35
CA LYS A 374 26.40 -41.24 20.39
C LYS A 374 25.71 -42.49 19.82
N LYS A 375 24.95 -42.36 18.72
CA LYS A 375 24.25 -43.47 18.06
C LYS A 375 25.07 -44.19 16.98
N SER A 376 26.14 -43.59 16.46
CA SER A 376 26.97 -44.21 15.43
C SER A 376 27.85 -45.33 16.00
N ALA A 377 27.74 -46.52 15.41
CA ALA A 377 28.66 -47.63 15.64
C ALA A 377 30.06 -47.37 15.01
N ASN A 378 30.11 -46.65 13.88
CA ASN A 378 31.34 -46.32 13.16
C ASN A 378 31.74 -44.86 13.41
N LYS A 379 32.44 -44.62 14.52
CA LYS A 379 32.89 -43.26 14.93
C LYS A 379 34.18 -42.86 14.18
N PRO A 380 34.28 -41.65 13.58
CA PRO A 380 35.48 -41.24 12.85
C PRO A 380 36.74 -41.13 13.72
N ALA A 381 37.71 -42.04 13.54
CA ALA A 381 38.97 -42.06 14.30
C ALA A 381 40.03 -41.01 13.87
N ARG A 382 39.70 -40.10 12.94
CA ARG A 382 40.62 -39.07 12.41
C ARG A 382 39.90 -37.73 12.22
N GLN A 383 40.55 -36.63 12.59
CA GLN A 383 39.96 -35.28 12.61
C GLN A 383 39.32 -34.89 11.26
N ALA A 384 40.02 -35.10 10.14
CA ALA A 384 39.48 -34.78 8.82
C ALA A 384 38.17 -35.56 8.48
N ARG A 385 38.04 -36.81 8.94
CA ARG A 385 36.80 -37.59 8.79
C ARG A 385 35.71 -37.15 9.76
N LEU A 386 36.06 -36.69 10.97
CA LEU A 386 35.11 -36.09 11.90
C LEU A 386 34.55 -34.77 11.35
N VAL A 387 35.41 -33.86 10.87
CA VAL A 387 35.02 -32.60 10.22
C VAL A 387 34.08 -32.85 9.03
N ALA A 388 34.41 -33.79 8.15
CA ALA A 388 33.54 -34.19 7.05
C ALA A 388 32.18 -34.77 7.53
N SER A 389 32.20 -35.56 8.61
CA SER A 389 30.97 -36.10 9.22
C SER A 389 30.10 -35.01 9.84
N ILE A 390 30.68 -34.01 10.51
CA ILE A 390 29.96 -32.86 11.07
C ILE A 390 29.34 -32.04 9.93
N LYS A 391 30.10 -31.72 8.88
CA LYS A 391 29.60 -30.99 7.70
C LYS A 391 28.46 -31.73 7.01
N SER A 392 28.54 -33.07 6.91
CA SER A 392 27.46 -33.91 6.37
C SER A 392 26.18 -33.88 7.23
N LEU A 393 26.32 -33.91 8.58
CA LEU A 393 25.19 -33.86 9.52
C LEU A 393 24.52 -32.48 9.62
N LEU A 394 25.26 -31.40 9.37
CA LEU A 394 24.72 -30.03 9.34
C LEU A 394 24.20 -29.62 7.95
N GLY A 395 24.56 -30.38 6.91
CA GLY A 395 24.04 -30.22 5.55
C GLY A 395 24.73 -29.13 4.72
N ALA A 396 24.26 -28.95 3.48
CA ALA A 396 24.90 -28.09 2.48
C ALA A 396 24.89 -26.58 2.79
N ALA A 397 24.22 -26.15 3.87
CA ALA A 397 24.18 -24.76 4.35
C ALA A 397 25.12 -24.52 5.55
N ALA A 398 25.98 -25.48 5.89
CA ALA A 398 26.93 -25.37 7.00
C ALA A 398 28.30 -24.87 6.52
N ASP A 399 28.56 -23.58 6.73
CA ASP A 399 29.87 -22.97 6.49
C ASP A 399 30.95 -23.59 7.39
N ASP A 400 32.19 -23.64 6.90
CA ASP A 400 33.28 -24.30 7.63
C ASP A 400 33.57 -23.64 8.99
N ALA A 401 33.28 -22.33 9.15
CA ALA A 401 33.34 -21.64 10.44
C ALA A 401 32.38 -22.28 11.49
N VAL A 402 31.17 -22.68 11.08
CA VAL A 402 30.20 -23.36 11.96
C VAL A 402 30.67 -24.78 12.28
N VAL A 403 31.25 -25.48 11.30
CA VAL A 403 31.82 -26.83 11.49
C VAL A 403 32.98 -26.79 12.50
N GLN A 404 33.87 -25.80 12.42
CA GLN A 404 34.95 -25.63 13.40
C GLN A 404 34.43 -25.17 14.77
N ALA A 405 33.43 -24.29 14.84
CA ALA A 405 32.81 -23.89 16.11
C ALA A 405 32.16 -25.08 16.84
N VAL A 406 31.46 -25.96 16.11
CA VAL A 406 30.91 -27.21 16.64
C VAL A 406 32.03 -28.16 17.10
N LEU A 407 33.11 -28.31 16.32
CA LEU A 407 34.25 -29.15 16.70
C LEU A 407 34.92 -28.64 17.99
N ARG A 408 35.17 -27.33 18.08
CA ARG A 408 35.75 -26.68 19.25
C ARG A 408 34.89 -26.89 20.49
N GLN A 409 33.59 -26.67 20.41
CA GLN A 409 32.67 -26.89 21.53
C GLN A 409 32.57 -28.37 21.97
N LEU A 410 32.73 -29.33 21.05
CA LEU A 410 32.87 -30.76 21.39
C LEU A 410 34.18 -31.07 22.13
N GLN A 411 35.24 -30.29 21.90
CA GLN A 411 36.51 -30.39 22.62
C GLN A 411 36.45 -29.67 23.98
N ASP A 412 35.91 -28.45 24.02
CA ASP A 412 35.70 -27.66 25.25
C ASP A 412 34.80 -28.40 26.24
N GLY A 413 33.74 -29.07 25.75
CA GLY A 413 32.86 -29.94 26.54
C GLY A 413 33.44 -31.33 26.85
N GLY A 414 34.71 -31.59 26.52
CA GLY A 414 35.42 -32.85 26.76
C GLY A 414 34.99 -34.04 25.91
N LYS A 415 33.90 -33.92 25.13
CA LYS A 415 33.25 -35.03 24.40
C LYS A 415 34.10 -35.64 23.29
N VAL A 416 35.04 -34.86 22.75
CA VAL A 416 36.02 -35.30 21.77
C VAL A 416 37.41 -34.81 22.18
N ARG A 417 38.41 -35.69 22.18
CA ARG A 417 39.82 -35.30 22.29
C ARG A 417 40.54 -35.64 20.98
N ILE A 418 41.42 -34.75 20.55
CA ILE A 418 42.20 -34.89 19.31
C ILE A 418 43.68 -34.77 19.67
N ASP A 419 44.52 -35.71 19.21
CA ASP A 419 45.96 -35.68 19.47
C ASP A 419 46.72 -34.82 18.43
N GLY A 420 48.01 -34.56 18.69
CA GLY A 420 48.90 -33.84 17.77
C GLY A 420 49.19 -34.56 16.44
N LYS A 421 48.56 -35.72 16.18
CA LYS A 421 48.61 -36.48 14.93
C LYS A 421 47.21 -36.61 14.30
N GLY A 422 46.21 -35.86 14.79
CA GLY A 422 44.84 -35.84 14.29
C GLY A 422 44.05 -37.13 14.51
N ALA A 423 44.47 -38.00 15.43
CA ALA A 423 43.69 -39.13 15.92
C ALA A 423 42.62 -38.65 16.92
N VAL A 424 41.46 -39.32 16.93
CA VAL A 424 40.26 -38.85 17.64
C VAL A 424 39.78 -39.89 18.65
N THR A 425 39.61 -39.48 19.91
CA THR A 425 38.97 -40.26 20.98
C THR A 425 37.70 -39.56 21.48
N TYR A 426 36.78 -40.33 22.07
CA TYR A 426 35.42 -39.89 22.40
C TYR A 426 35.07 -40.20 23.86
N GLU A 427 34.69 -39.18 24.64
CA GLU A 427 34.32 -39.26 26.06
C GLU A 427 32.84 -38.84 26.23
N LEU A 428 31.95 -39.60 25.56
CA LEU A 428 30.59 -39.18 25.16
C LEU A 428 29.49 -39.34 26.22
#